data_AF-A0A520HE22-F1
#
_entry.id   AF-A0A520HE22-F1
#
_cell.length_a   1.000
_cell.length_b   1.000
_cell.length_c   1.000
_cell.angle_alpha   90.00
_cell.angle_beta   90.00
_cell.angle_gamma   90.00
#
_symmetry.space_group_name_H-M   'P 1'
#
loop_
_entity.id
_entity.type
_entity.pdbx_description
1 polymer ?
#
loop_
_entity_poly.entity_id
_entity_poly.type
_entity_poly.pdbx_seq_one_letter_code
_entity_poly.pdbx_strand_id
1 'polypeptide(L)'
;SSLSGLLQQAEAMNTDGLKATGHKLRGTALSAGMSSLAQLAATLEQLETIEIDSLGALVNSVQSEIILILSFLRGALEVDPTE
;
A
#
# COMPACT_ATOMS: atom_id res chain seq x y z
N SER A 1 -3.56 -10.26 3.15
CA SER A 1 -2.88 -9.55 2.05
C SER A 1 -1.95 -8.48 2.62
N SER A 2 -1.07 -7.86 1.84
CA SER A 2 -0.23 -6.75 2.32
C SER A 2 -1.06 -5.58 2.87
N LEU A 3 -2.25 -5.34 2.31
CA LEU A 3 -3.21 -4.34 2.81
C LEU A 3 -3.78 -4.70 4.19
N SER A 4 -4.23 -5.94 4.40
CA SER A 4 -4.74 -6.35 5.72
C SER A 4 -3.64 -6.29 6.79
N GLY A 5 -2.40 -6.63 6.42
CA GLY A 5 -1.24 -6.47 7.29
C GLY A 5 -1.00 -5.01 7.66
N LEU A 6 -1.05 -4.10 6.69
CA LEU A 6 -0.90 -2.66 6.92
C LEU A 6 -1.91 -2.12 7.94
N LEU A 7 -3.19 -2.42 7.72
CA LEU A 7 -4.27 -1.95 8.59
C LEU A 7 -4.11 -2.45 10.02
N GLN A 8 -3.74 -3.72 10.19
CA GLN A 8 -3.49 -4.31 11.50
C GLN A 8 -2.33 -3.63 12.24
N GLN A 9 -1.22 -3.33 11.54
CA GLN A 9 -0.07 -2.65 12.16
C GLN A 9 -0.40 -1.19 12.49
N ALA A 10 -1.22 -0.52 11.68
CA ALA A 10 -1.67 0.85 11.94
C ALA A 10 -2.57 0.92 13.17
N GLU A 11 -3.54 0.01 13.30
CA GLU A 11 -4.41 -0.09 14.46
C GLU A 11 -3.63 -0.38 15.75
N ALA A 12 -2.60 -1.22 15.66
CA ALA A 12 -1.71 -1.54 16.78
C ALA A 12 -0.64 -0.47 17.06
N MET A 13 -0.58 0.62 16.29
CA MET A 13 0.50 1.63 16.33
C MET A 13 1.91 1.02 16.32
N ASN A 14 2.08 -0.09 15.60
CA ASN A 14 3.33 -0.83 15.56
C ASN A 14 4.25 -0.29 14.45
N THR A 15 5.10 0.68 14.79
CA THR A 15 6.02 1.33 13.83
C THR A 15 6.90 0.34 13.07
N ASP A 16 7.50 -0.65 13.76
CA ASP A 16 8.35 -1.64 13.11
C ASP A 16 7.57 -2.51 12.14
N GLY A 17 6.34 -2.89 12.52
CA GLY A 17 5.40 -3.60 11.66
C GLY A 17 5.00 -2.79 10.42
N LEU A 18 4.74 -1.49 10.59
CA LEU A 18 4.43 -0.58 9.49
C LEU A 18 5.61 -0.46 8.52
N LYS A 19 6.84 -0.28 9.03
CA LYS A 19 8.05 -0.18 8.21
C LYS A 19 8.31 -1.46 7.43
N ALA A 20 8.20 -2.61 8.08
CA ALA A 20 8.36 -3.91 7.43
C ALA A 20 7.28 -4.16 6.36
N THR A 21 6.04 -3.71 6.61
CA THR A 21 4.95 -3.79 5.63
C THR A 21 5.21 -2.86 4.44
N GLY A 22 5.67 -1.62 4.70
CA GLY A 22 6.08 -0.66 3.68
C GLY A 22 7.17 -1.22 2.78
N HIS A 23 8.23 -1.80 3.35
CA HIS A 23 9.31 -2.43 2.58
C HIS A 23 8.81 -3.52 1.61
N LYS A 24 7.96 -4.44 2.11
CA LYS A 24 7.39 -5.52 1.28
C LYS A 24 6.49 -4.95 0.18
N LEU A 25 5.62 -4.00 0.53
CA LEU A 25 4.70 -3.39 -0.40
C LEU A 25 5.44 -2.62 -1.51
N ARG A 26 6.49 -1.88 -1.13
CA ARG A 26 7.37 -1.18 -2.06
C ARG A 26 8.04 -2.15 -3.04
N GLY A 27 8.55 -3.28 -2.55
CA GLY A 27 9.14 -4.32 -3.40
C GLY A 27 8.16 -4.83 -4.46
N THR A 28 6.94 -5.19 -4.03
CA THR A 28 5.87 -5.60 -4.95
C THR A 28 5.52 -4.50 -5.95
N ALA A 29 5.30 -3.28 -5.47
CA ALA A 29 4.90 -2.14 -6.30
C ALA A 29 5.96 -1.82 -7.36
N LEU A 30 7.24 -1.80 -7.00
CA LEU A 30 8.33 -1.59 -7.95
C LEU A 30 8.41 -2.69 -9.00
N SER A 31 8.31 -3.96 -8.59
CA SER A 31 8.35 -5.09 -9.53
C SER A 31 7.20 -5.10 -10.53
N ALA A 32 6.06 -4.51 -10.17
CA ALA A 32 4.84 -4.46 -10.98
C ALA A 32 4.63 -3.11 -11.69
N GLY A 33 5.60 -2.18 -11.63
CA GLY A 33 5.50 -0.87 -12.28
C GLY A 33 4.52 0.11 -11.63
N MET A 34 4.12 -0.12 -10.38
CA MET A 34 3.15 0.69 -9.63
C MET A 34 3.85 1.85 -8.90
N SER A 35 4.35 2.85 -9.64
CA SER A 35 5.23 3.90 -9.09
C SER A 35 4.64 4.70 -7.94
N SER A 36 3.35 5.09 -8.03
CA SER A 36 2.67 5.85 -6.97
C SER A 36 2.58 5.04 -5.67
N LEU A 37 2.20 3.77 -5.77
CA LEU A 37 2.15 2.85 -4.62
C LEU A 37 3.55 2.64 -4.02
N ALA A 38 4.58 2.52 -4.86
CA ALA A 38 5.96 2.38 -4.40
C ALA A 38 6.42 3.60 -3.60
N GLN A 39 6.04 4.82 -4.02
CA GLN A 39 6.37 6.05 -3.32
C GLN A 39 5.69 6.13 -1.94
N LEU A 40 4.39 5.83 -1.87
CA LEU A 40 3.65 5.80 -0.61
C LEU A 40 4.20 4.74 0.36
N ALA A 41 4.54 3.56 -0.16
CA ALA A 41 5.14 2.49 0.62
C ALA A 41 6.55 2.84 1.12
N ALA A 42 7.33 3.61 0.36
CA ALA A 42 8.63 4.13 0.80
C ALA A 42 8.48 5.14 1.94
N THR A 43 7.48 6.03 1.89
CA THR A 43 7.18 6.94 3.00
C THR A 43 6.81 6.18 4.26
N LEU A 44 6.06 5.08 4.13
CA LEU A 44 5.73 4.20 5.26
C LEU A 44 6.96 3.45 5.80
N GLU A 45 7.83 2.97 4.92
CA GLU A 45 9.10 2.29 5.27
C GLU A 45 10.03 3.21 6.09
N GLN A 46 9.97 4.52 5.83
CA GLN A 46 10.83 5.53 6.43
C GLN A 46 10.20 6.22 7.64
N LEU A 47 9.07 5.74 8.15
CA LEU A 47 8.45 6.34 9.34
C LEU A 47 9.42 6.28 10.53
N GLU A 48 9.72 7.44 11.12
CA GLU A 48 10.56 7.54 12.33
C GLU A 48 9.71 7.75 13.58
N THR A 49 8.63 8.54 13.46
CA THR A 49 7.70 8.87 14.54
C THR A 49 6.26 8.69 14.06
N ILE A 50 5.39 8.26 14.97
CA ILE A 50 3.95 8.17 14.71
C ILE A 50 3.30 9.46 15.20
N GLU A 51 2.91 10.31 14.25
CA GLU A 51 1.86 11.29 14.48
C GLU A 51 0.55 10.70 13.93
N ILE A 52 -0.48 10.59 14.78
CA ILE A 52 -1.70 9.82 14.49
C ILE A 52 -2.40 10.32 13.22
N ASP A 53 -2.54 11.63 13.06
CA ASP A 53 -3.23 12.22 11.91
C ASP A 53 -2.46 11.98 10.60
N SER A 54 -1.14 12.18 10.64
CA SER A 54 -0.25 11.92 9.51
C SER A 54 -0.18 10.45 9.13
N LEU A 55 -0.13 9.54 10.12
CA LEU A 55 -0.16 8.10 9.88
C LEU A 55 -1.50 7.67 9.27
N GLY A 56 -2.61 8.16 9.80
CA GLY A 56 -3.95 7.88 9.26
C GLY A 56 -4.08 8.31 7.80
N ALA A 57 -3.63 9.53 7.47
CA ALA A 57 -3.63 10.04 6.10
C ALA A 57 -2.76 9.19 5.15
N LEU A 58 -1.58 8.77 5.60
CA LEU A 58 -0.68 7.93 4.83
C LEU A 58 -1.27 6.53 4.58
N VAL A 59 -1.83 5.89 5.61
CA VAL A 59 -2.46 4.58 5.50
C VAL A 59 -3.66 4.62 4.56
N ASN A 60 -4.51 5.66 4.66
CA ASN A 60 -5.64 5.87 3.75
C ASN A 60 -5.19 6.06 2.30
N SER A 61 -4.08 6.78 2.09
CA SER A 61 -3.51 6.99 0.75
C SER A 61 -3.01 5.67 0.15
N VAL A 62 -2.29 4.86 0.93
CA VAL A 62 -1.82 3.52 0.50
C VAL A 62 -3.01 2.61 0.18
N GLN A 63 -4.03 2.60 1.03
CA GLN A 63 -5.23 1.78 0.83
C GLN A 63 -5.97 2.19 -0.45
N SER A 64 -6.17 3.49 -0.66
CA SER A 64 -6.87 4.02 -1.83
C SER A 64 -6.16 3.64 -3.13
N GLU A 65 -4.83 3.74 -3.16
CA GLU A 65 -4.02 3.38 -4.32
C GLU A 65 -4.12 1.87 -4.62
N ILE A 66 -4.06 1.01 -3.60
CA ILE A 66 -4.25 -0.45 -3.79
C ILE A 66 -5.64 -0.76 -4.35
N ILE A 67 -6.69 -0.10 -3.84
CA ILE A 67 -8.07 -0.30 -4.31
C ILE A 67 -8.18 0.13 -5.78
N LEU A 68 -7.60 1.28 -6.15
CA LEU A 68 -7.60 1.77 -7.53
C LEU A 68 -6.91 0.79 -8.47
N ILE A 69 -5.73 0.30 -8.11
CA ILE A 69 -4.98 -0.70 -8.89
C ILE A 69 -5.81 -1.98 -9.07
N LEU A 70 -6.42 -2.49 -8.00
CA LEU A 70 -7.27 -3.68 -8.09
C LEU A 70 -8.49 -3.46 -8.96
N SER A 71 -9.06 -2.24 -8.95
CA SER A 71 -10.19 -1.88 -9.82
C SER A 71 -9.79 -1.91 -11.30
N PHE A 72 -8.60 -1.41 -11.64
CA PHE A 72 -8.07 -1.46 -13.00
C PHE A 72 -7.74 -2.89 -13.44
N LEU A 73 -7.13 -3.69 -12.57
CA LEU A 73 -6.84 -5.10 -12.88
C LEU A 73 -8.13 -5.88 -13.11
N ARG A 74 -9.15 -5.68 -12.27
CA ARG A 74 -10.45 -6.31 -12.47
C ARG A 74 -11.11 -5.87 -13.77
N GLY A 75 -11.08 -4.57 -14.07
CA GLY A 75 -11.59 -4.04 -15.34
C GLY A 75 -10.87 -4.66 -16.54
N ALA A 76 -9.54 -4.78 -16.49
CA ALA A 76 -8.76 -5.41 -17.56
C ALA A 76 -9.12 -6.89 -17.75
N LEU A 77 -9.40 -7.62 -16.66
CA LEU A 77 -9.83 -9.02 -16.72
C LEU A 77 -11.28 -9.21 -17.21
N GLU A 78 -12.14 -8.21 -17.05
CA GLU A 78 -13.52 -8.23 -17.57
C GLU A 78 -13.59 -7.84 -19.07
N VAL A 79 -12.52 -7.25 -19.61
CA VAL A 79 -12.46 -6.76 -21.01
C VAL A 79 -11.88 -7.79 -21.99
N ASP A 80 -11.35 -8.93 -21.52
CA ASP A 80 -10.81 -9.98 -22.39
C ASP A 80 -11.60 -11.30 -22.34
N PRO A 81 -12.57 -11.44 -23.26
CA PRO A 81 -12.74 -12.67 -24.00
C PRO A 81 -12.60 -12.35 -25.50
N THR A 82 -11.54 -12.85 -26.12
CA THR A 82 -11.29 -12.92 -27.58
C THR A 82 -10.73 -11.67 -28.28
N GLU A 83 -9.41 -11.68 -28.49
CA GLU A 83 -8.84 -11.56 -29.85
C GLU A 83 -8.10 -12.85 -30.22
#